data_AF-A0A2V3PWQ4-F1
#
_entry.id   AF-A0A2V3PWQ4-F1
#
_cell.length_a   1.000
_cell.length_b   1.000
_cell.length_c   1.000
_cell.angle_alpha   90.00
_cell.angle_beta   90.00
_cell.angle_gamma   90.00
#
_symmetry.space_group_name_H-M   'P 1'
#
loop_
_entity.id
_entity.type
_entity.pdbx_description
1 polymer ?
#
loop_
_entity_poly.entity_id
_entity_poly.type
_entity_poly.pdbx_seq_one_letter_code
_entity_poly.pdbx_strand_id
1 'polypeptide(L)'
;MLMKYIIKYLQLLSIKKIPQMKQVFVLIISILAPLLVCGQNGWKDLAVTENSEFYIDSTNVKMIDGRIYATVKTVYTTAESRQTYVDKIKRVFRKNAEKKIRKWDNFSYSVTYGLYDCTRKRFKILEVKDYTGDDKLIIQTKSKEEKSPWLLVDSETVGDFVLFFICDQNI
;
A
#
# COMPACT_ATOMS: atom_id res chain seq x y z
N MET A 1 -38.12 1.72 -2.09
CA MET A 1 -38.78 0.71 -2.95
C MET A 1 -38.29 -0.73 -2.71
N LEU A 2 -37.14 -0.94 -2.07
CA LEU A 2 -36.61 -2.29 -1.71
C LEU A 2 -37.41 -3.04 -0.62
N MET A 3 -38.15 -2.34 0.25
CA MET A 3 -38.87 -2.96 1.36
C MET A 3 -40.04 -3.87 0.92
N LYS A 4 -40.59 -3.69 -0.29
CA LYS A 4 -41.69 -4.53 -0.79
C LYS A 4 -41.24 -5.91 -1.28
N TYR A 5 -39.96 -6.06 -1.64
CA TYR A 5 -39.43 -7.34 -2.12
C TYR A 5 -39.13 -8.33 -0.99
N ILE A 6 -38.79 -7.83 0.21
CA ILE A 6 -38.46 -8.67 1.37
C ILE A 6 -39.71 -9.38 1.92
N ILE A 7 -40.86 -8.71 1.92
CA ILE A 7 -42.11 -9.25 2.48
C ILE A 7 -42.68 -10.39 1.61
N LYS A 8 -42.52 -10.31 0.29
CA LYS A 8 -43.00 -11.37 -0.62
C LYS A 8 -42.18 -12.66 -0.53
N TYR A 9 -40.91 -12.56 -0.15
CA TYR A 9 -40.03 -13.71 0.08
C TYR A 9 -40.36 -14.46 1.39
N LEU A 10 -40.81 -13.72 2.42
CA LEU A 10 -41.17 -14.29 3.72
C LEU A 10 -42.48 -15.11 3.69
N GLN A 11 -43.40 -14.85 2.75
CA GLN A 11 -44.65 -15.61 2.64
C GLN A 11 -44.52 -16.94 1.87
N LEU A 12 -43.42 -17.17 1.15
CA LEU A 12 -43.18 -18.41 0.38
C LEU A 12 -42.52 -19.53 1.22
N LEU A 13 -42.19 -19.27 2.48
CA LEU A 13 -41.51 -20.24 3.36
C LEU A 13 -42.44 -21.00 4.32
N SER A 14 -43.75 -20.81 4.22
CA SER A 14 -44.70 -21.68 4.91
C SER A 14 -44.98 -22.90 4.03
N ILE A 15 -44.86 -24.10 4.61
CA ILE A 15 -45.09 -25.44 4.02
C ILE A 15 -43.81 -26.15 3.53
N LYS A 16 -42.99 -26.61 4.48
CA LYS A 16 -42.46 -27.99 4.48
C LYS A 16 -41.81 -28.33 5.83
N LYS A 17 -42.44 -29.24 6.57
CA LYS A 17 -41.88 -29.92 7.74
C LYS A 17 -40.70 -30.80 7.28
N ILE A 18 -39.46 -30.39 7.56
CA ILE A 18 -38.22 -31.14 7.27
C ILE A 18 -37.27 -30.96 8.50
N PRO A 19 -36.45 -31.97 8.88
CA PRO A 19 -35.97 -32.15 10.26
C PRO A 19 -34.86 -31.17 10.71
N GLN A 20 -35.28 -30.11 11.39
CA GLN A 20 -34.90 -29.63 12.74
C GLN A 20 -33.53 -29.94 13.40
N MET A 21 -32.40 -30.08 12.69
CA MET A 21 -31.11 -29.82 13.38
C MET A 21 -29.89 -29.49 12.51
N LYS A 22 -29.80 -29.98 11.27
CA LYS A 22 -28.58 -29.80 10.46
C LYS A 22 -28.58 -28.54 9.58
N GLN A 23 -29.74 -27.98 9.25
CA GLN A 23 -29.84 -26.84 8.32
C GLN A 23 -29.68 -25.47 9.00
N VAL A 24 -29.92 -25.37 10.31
CA VAL A 24 -29.76 -24.11 11.05
C VAL A 24 -28.29 -23.70 11.16
N PHE A 25 -27.38 -24.67 11.31
CA PHE A 25 -25.94 -24.42 11.36
C PHE A 25 -25.38 -23.87 10.03
N VAL A 26 -25.89 -24.35 8.89
CA VAL A 26 -25.42 -23.94 7.56
C VAL A 26 -25.83 -22.50 7.24
N LEU A 27 -27.02 -22.08 7.70
CA LEU A 27 -27.52 -20.71 7.51
C LEU A 27 -26.80 -19.68 8.39
N ILE A 28 -26.39 -20.04 9.61
CA ILE A 28 -25.63 -19.13 10.48
C ILE A 28 -24.21 -18.90 9.93
N ILE A 29 -23.55 -19.95 9.40
CA ILE A 29 -22.21 -19.84 8.82
C ILE A 29 -22.21 -18.97 7.54
N SER A 30 -23.26 -19.06 6.72
CA SER A 30 -23.35 -18.29 5.46
C SER A 30 -23.73 -16.81 5.66
N ILE A 31 -24.31 -16.43 6.81
CA ILE A 31 -24.63 -15.03 7.15
C ILE A 31 -23.48 -14.35 7.92
N LEU A 32 -22.64 -15.10 8.65
CA LEU A 32 -21.49 -14.54 9.39
C LEU A 32 -20.16 -14.53 8.62
N ALA A 33 -19.99 -15.36 7.59
CA ALA A 33 -18.77 -15.38 6.77
C ALA A 33 -18.43 -14.04 6.05
N PRO A 34 -19.39 -13.19 5.64
CA PRO A 34 -19.04 -11.93 4.96
C PRO A 34 -18.46 -10.85 5.88
N LEU A 35 -18.54 -10.99 7.22
CA LEU A 35 -18.10 -9.94 8.15
C LEU A 35 -16.61 -10.01 8.54
N LEU A 36 -15.89 -11.08 8.14
CA LEU A 36 -14.47 -11.26 8.45
C LEU A 36 -13.52 -10.90 7.29
N VAL A 37 -14.06 -10.43 6.16
CA VAL A 37 -13.26 -9.94 5.02
C VAL A 37 -13.34 -8.43 4.90
N CYS A 38 -13.33 -7.72 6.03
CA CYS A 38 -12.75 -6.38 6.07
C CYS A 38 -11.26 -6.59 6.34
N GLY A 39 -10.50 -6.88 5.28
CA GLY A 39 -9.04 -6.90 5.36
C GLY A 39 -8.60 -5.60 6.02
N GLN A 40 -7.93 -5.69 7.16
CA GLN A 40 -7.34 -4.53 7.79
C GLN A 40 -6.33 -3.96 6.78
N ASN A 41 -6.68 -2.84 6.18
CA ASN A 41 -5.80 -2.16 5.25
C ASN A 41 -4.64 -1.63 6.11
N GLY A 42 -3.51 -2.35 6.12
CA GLY A 42 -2.36 -2.07 7.00
C GLY A 42 -1.70 -0.71 6.77
N TRP A 43 -2.09 -0.02 5.70
CA TRP A 43 -1.64 1.31 5.34
C TRP A 43 -2.19 2.36 6.29
N LYS A 44 -1.28 3.08 6.94
CA LYS A 44 -1.57 4.26 7.74
C LYS A 44 -1.04 5.50 7.02
N ASP A 45 -1.79 6.59 7.09
CA ASP A 45 -1.35 7.90 6.60
C ASP A 45 -0.08 8.34 7.35
N LEU A 46 0.93 8.76 6.60
CA LEU A 46 2.10 9.44 7.13
C LEU A 46 1.96 10.94 6.92
N ALA A 47 2.03 11.37 5.66
CA ALA A 47 2.13 12.76 5.29
C ALA A 47 1.36 13.05 4.01
N VAL A 48 0.85 14.28 3.89
CA VAL A 48 0.20 14.79 2.69
C VAL A 48 0.87 16.08 2.29
N THR A 49 1.16 16.20 1.00
CA THR A 49 1.67 17.42 0.35
C THR A 49 0.74 17.77 -0.82
N GLU A 50 0.93 18.92 -1.43
CA GLU A 50 0.20 19.31 -2.64
C GLU A 50 0.34 18.27 -3.78
N ASN A 51 1.50 17.62 -3.87
CA ASN A 51 1.88 16.77 -5.00
C ASN A 51 1.85 15.27 -4.71
N SER A 52 1.77 14.88 -3.44
CA SER A 52 1.91 13.49 -3.05
C SER A 52 1.37 13.18 -1.66
N GLU A 53 0.91 11.96 -1.50
CA GLU A 53 0.49 11.36 -0.24
C GLU A 53 1.41 10.18 0.10
N PHE A 54 1.74 10.05 1.38
CA PHE A 54 2.67 9.05 1.89
C PHE A 54 1.96 8.18 2.91
N TYR A 55 2.12 6.88 2.78
CA TYR A 55 1.50 5.88 3.66
C TYR A 55 2.55 4.87 4.12
N ILE A 56 2.42 4.34 5.32
CA ILE A 56 3.25 3.24 5.85
C ILE A 56 2.43 1.97 5.98
N ASP A 57 2.98 0.83 5.56
CA ASP A 57 2.41 -0.46 5.91
C ASP A 57 2.81 -0.81 7.36
N SER A 58 1.92 -0.51 8.29
CA SER A 58 2.14 -0.76 9.71
C SER A 58 2.20 -2.25 10.07
N THR A 59 1.81 -3.15 9.18
CA THR A 59 1.78 -4.59 9.45
C THR A 59 3.12 -5.27 9.21
N ASN A 60 4.06 -4.60 8.55
CA ASN A 60 5.32 -5.19 8.10
C ASN A 60 6.57 -4.51 8.67
N VAL A 61 6.40 -3.57 9.60
CA VAL A 61 7.51 -2.87 10.25
C VAL A 61 8.27 -3.84 11.16
N LYS A 62 9.61 -3.83 11.05
CA LYS A 62 10.48 -4.72 11.83
C LYS A 62 11.68 -3.96 12.38
N MET A 63 12.00 -4.20 13.63
CA MET A 63 13.25 -3.71 14.23
C MET A 63 14.26 -4.86 14.33
N ILE A 64 15.46 -4.67 13.78
CA ILE A 64 16.56 -5.63 13.82
C ILE A 64 17.84 -4.84 14.11
N ASP A 65 18.57 -5.19 15.16
CA ASP A 65 19.83 -4.56 15.57
C ASP A 65 19.77 -3.02 15.64
N GLY A 66 18.67 -2.49 16.19
CA GLY A 66 18.45 -1.05 16.32
C GLY A 66 18.17 -0.31 15.01
N ARG A 67 17.90 -1.04 13.92
CA ARG A 67 17.47 -0.49 12.64
C ARG A 67 16.06 -0.91 12.30
N ILE A 68 15.34 -0.04 11.60
CA ILE A 68 13.93 -0.27 11.27
C ILE A 68 13.80 -0.60 9.78
N TYR A 69 13.11 -1.69 9.47
CA TYR A 69 12.70 -2.02 8.12
C TYR A 69 11.23 -1.69 7.98
N ALA A 70 10.87 -0.93 6.95
CA ALA A 70 9.49 -0.49 6.73
C ALA A 70 9.16 -0.39 5.24
N THR A 71 7.87 -0.48 4.92
CA THR A 71 7.34 -0.22 3.59
C THR A 71 6.56 1.08 3.55
N VAL A 72 6.92 1.96 2.62
CA VAL A 72 6.27 3.25 2.39
C VAL A 72 5.68 3.28 0.99
N LYS A 73 4.41 3.66 0.87
CA LYS A 73 3.74 3.97 -0.39
C LYS A 73 3.73 5.48 -0.61
N THR A 74 4.13 5.92 -1.80
CA THR A 74 4.00 7.31 -2.25
C THR A 74 3.04 7.36 -3.42
N VAL A 75 1.88 8.00 -3.22
CA VAL A 75 0.89 8.27 -4.26
C VAL A 75 1.15 9.65 -4.84
N TYR A 76 1.33 9.75 -6.15
CA TYR A 76 1.56 11.02 -6.84
C TYR A 76 0.22 11.59 -7.32
N THR A 77 -0.27 12.61 -6.63
CA THR A 77 -1.65 13.12 -6.79
C THR A 77 -1.78 13.97 -8.06
N THR A 78 -0.75 14.72 -8.42
CA THR A 78 -0.73 15.61 -9.60
C THR A 78 -0.10 14.99 -10.83
N ALA A 79 -0.49 15.44 -12.03
CA ALA A 79 0.13 15.00 -13.27
C ALA A 79 1.60 15.40 -13.36
N GLU A 80 1.94 16.59 -12.85
CA GLU A 80 3.32 17.10 -12.82
C GLU A 80 4.23 16.26 -11.92
N SER A 81 3.77 15.85 -10.75
CA SER A 81 4.58 15.01 -9.84
C SER A 81 4.82 13.61 -10.40
N ARG A 82 3.79 13.01 -11.05
CA ARG A 82 3.93 11.77 -11.83
C ARG A 82 4.97 11.93 -12.94
N GLN A 83 4.87 12.99 -13.74
CA GLN A 83 5.81 13.24 -14.84
C GLN A 83 7.24 13.47 -14.32
N THR A 84 7.40 14.25 -13.25
CA THR A 84 8.69 14.50 -12.59
C THR A 84 9.35 13.21 -12.12
N TYR A 85 8.59 12.28 -11.55
CA TYR A 85 9.09 10.96 -11.16
C TYR A 85 9.55 10.16 -12.38
N VAL A 86 8.70 10.07 -13.41
CA VAL A 86 9.00 9.35 -14.65
C VAL A 86 10.26 9.93 -15.33
N ASP A 87 10.44 11.25 -15.30
CA ASP A 87 11.62 11.90 -15.88
C ASP A 87 12.91 11.63 -15.08
N LYS A 88 12.83 11.45 -13.76
CA LYS A 88 13.96 10.92 -12.96
C LYS A 88 14.36 9.53 -13.45
N ILE A 89 13.40 8.65 -13.73
CA ILE A 89 13.66 7.31 -14.27
C ILE A 89 14.25 7.38 -15.69
N LYS A 90 13.71 8.23 -16.57
CA LYS A 90 14.25 8.42 -17.94
C LYS A 90 15.74 8.78 -17.92
N ARG A 91 16.15 9.66 -17.00
CA ARG A 91 17.56 10.08 -16.84
C ARG A 91 18.49 8.95 -16.44
N VAL A 92 18.00 7.91 -15.77
CA VAL A 92 18.79 6.71 -15.44
C VAL A 92 19.02 5.86 -16.68
N PHE A 93 18.01 5.72 -17.56
CA PHE A 93 18.11 4.79 -18.69
C PHE A 93 19.02 5.27 -19.82
N ARG A 94 19.28 6.58 -19.98
CA ARG A 94 20.17 7.30 -20.94
C ARG A 94 20.18 6.82 -22.41
N LYS A 95 20.32 5.52 -22.69
CA LYS A 95 20.18 4.84 -23.99
C LYS A 95 18.85 4.08 -24.06
N ASN A 96 18.09 4.25 -25.15
CA ASN A 96 16.78 3.62 -25.39
C ASN A 96 15.68 3.99 -24.36
N ALA A 97 15.74 5.20 -23.80
CA ALA A 97 14.81 5.67 -22.78
C ALA A 97 13.35 5.65 -23.26
N GLU A 98 13.07 6.09 -24.49
CA GLU A 98 11.70 6.17 -25.02
C GLU A 98 11.00 4.81 -25.09
N LYS A 99 11.67 3.76 -25.60
CA LYS A 99 11.05 2.42 -25.66
C LYS A 99 10.83 1.82 -24.27
N LYS A 100 11.74 2.08 -23.33
CA LYS A 100 11.67 1.53 -21.97
C LYS A 100 10.65 2.26 -21.10
N ILE A 101 10.48 3.57 -21.29
CA ILE A 101 9.65 4.39 -20.41
C ILE A 101 8.15 4.23 -20.67
N ARG A 102 7.72 3.73 -21.84
CA ARG A 102 6.29 3.49 -22.15
C ARG A 102 5.55 2.65 -21.12
N LYS A 103 6.28 1.83 -20.34
CA LYS A 103 5.67 1.05 -19.24
C LYS A 103 5.10 1.94 -18.12
N TRP A 104 5.54 3.19 -18.03
CA TRP A 104 5.11 4.18 -17.03
C TRP A 104 4.04 5.16 -17.56
N ASP A 105 3.47 4.94 -18.75
CA ASP A 105 2.45 5.82 -19.33
C ASP A 105 1.25 6.03 -18.38
N ASN A 106 0.91 5.01 -17.58
CA ASN A 106 -0.16 5.05 -16.58
C ASN A 106 0.34 5.00 -15.13
N PHE A 107 1.59 5.39 -14.88
CA PHE A 107 2.18 5.42 -13.54
C PHE A 107 1.33 6.25 -12.57
N SER A 108 1.16 5.78 -11.34
CA SER A 108 0.36 6.44 -10.31
C SER A 108 1.05 6.52 -8.96
N TYR A 109 1.60 5.41 -8.49
CA TYR A 109 2.23 5.34 -7.17
C TYR A 109 3.42 4.41 -7.16
N SER A 110 4.28 4.59 -6.16
CA SER A 110 5.40 3.69 -5.88
C SER A 110 5.29 3.14 -4.47
N VAL A 111 5.78 1.93 -4.26
CA VAL A 111 5.92 1.29 -2.97
C VAL A 111 7.39 0.96 -2.76
N THR A 112 7.97 1.51 -1.71
CA THR A 112 9.37 1.32 -1.36
C THR A 112 9.49 0.50 -0.10
N TYR A 113 10.41 -0.45 -0.07
CA TYR A 113 10.84 -1.12 1.15
C TYR A 113 12.25 -0.68 1.46
N GLY A 114 12.46 -0.21 2.69
CA GLY A 114 13.68 0.45 3.09
C GLY A 114 14.17 0.07 4.46
N LEU A 115 15.44 0.38 4.70
CA LEU A 115 16.12 0.26 5.98
C LEU A 115 16.39 1.68 6.52
N TYR A 116 15.98 1.95 7.74
CA TYR A 116 16.01 3.26 8.39
C TYR A 116 16.93 3.21 9.62
N ASP A 117 17.83 4.18 9.70
CA ASP A 117 18.78 4.39 10.80
C ASP A 117 18.42 5.73 11.46
N CYS A 118 17.60 5.62 12.52
CA CYS A 118 17.03 6.75 13.24
C CYS A 118 18.10 7.62 13.90
N THR A 119 19.16 7.00 14.44
CA THR A 119 20.25 7.68 15.12
C THR A 119 21.04 8.59 14.18
N ARG A 120 21.23 8.18 12.92
CA ARG A 120 22.03 8.93 11.94
C ARG A 120 21.20 9.64 10.89
N LYS A 121 19.87 9.72 11.08
CA LYS A 121 18.90 10.36 10.18
C LYS A 121 19.12 10.00 8.71
N ARG A 122 19.10 8.70 8.40
CA ARG A 122 19.35 8.22 7.05
C ARG A 122 18.58 6.94 6.75
N PHE A 123 18.36 6.66 5.48
CA PHE A 123 17.69 5.45 5.03
C PHE A 123 18.33 4.86 3.78
N LYS A 124 18.06 3.58 3.51
CA LYS A 124 18.35 2.91 2.25
C LYS A 124 17.04 2.46 1.63
N ILE A 125 16.95 2.57 0.32
CA ILE A 125 15.89 1.91 -0.45
C ILE A 125 16.42 0.56 -0.90
N LEU A 126 15.78 -0.52 -0.45
CA LEU A 126 16.16 -1.90 -0.77
C LEU A 126 15.29 -2.47 -1.88
N GLU A 127 14.06 -1.99 -2.00
CA GLU A 127 13.16 -2.36 -3.09
C GLU A 127 12.26 -1.19 -3.47
N VAL A 128 11.98 -1.08 -4.76
CA VAL A 128 10.98 -0.16 -5.34
C VAL A 128 10.05 -0.97 -6.22
N LYS A 129 8.74 -0.78 -6.04
CA LYS A 129 7.69 -1.29 -6.91
C LYS A 129 6.88 -0.13 -7.44
N ASP A 130 6.77 -0.02 -8.76
CA ASP A 130 5.97 1.03 -9.39
C ASP A 130 4.66 0.43 -9.88
N TYR A 131 3.58 1.19 -9.73
CA TYR A 131 2.24 0.74 -10.06
C TYR A 131 1.50 1.76 -10.91
N THR A 132 0.57 1.23 -11.69
CA THR A 132 -0.43 2.03 -12.38
C THR A 132 -1.58 2.41 -11.45
N GLY A 133 -2.45 3.33 -11.90
CA GLY A 133 -3.64 3.73 -11.13
C GLY A 133 -4.71 2.63 -10.97
N ASP A 134 -4.62 1.55 -11.74
CA ASP A 134 -5.45 0.34 -11.62
C ASP A 134 -4.73 -0.80 -10.87
N ASP A 135 -3.77 -0.46 -10.01
CA ASP A 135 -3.02 -1.37 -9.15
C ASP A 135 -2.20 -2.46 -9.87
N LYS A 136 -1.87 -2.26 -11.15
CA LYS A 136 -1.00 -3.19 -11.88
C LYS A 136 0.46 -2.83 -11.64
N LEU A 137 1.25 -3.85 -11.28
CA LEU A 137 2.70 -3.72 -11.13
C LEU A 137 3.34 -3.41 -12.49
N ILE A 138 4.05 -2.29 -12.58
CA ILE A 138 4.83 -1.87 -13.74
C ILE A 138 6.21 -2.54 -13.70
N ILE A 139 6.90 -2.38 -12.57
CA ILE A 139 8.22 -2.95 -12.34
C ILE A 139 8.47 -3.15 -10.86
N GLN A 140 9.36 -4.09 -10.56
CA GLN A 140 9.95 -4.28 -9.23
C GLN A 140 11.47 -4.29 -9.37
N THR A 141 12.13 -3.39 -8.64
CA THR A 141 13.58 -3.30 -8.58
C THR A 141 14.04 -3.63 -7.18
N LYS A 142 14.88 -4.65 -7.04
CA LYS A 142 15.51 -5.04 -5.76
C LYS A 142 16.99 -4.70 -5.79
N SER A 143 17.47 -4.11 -4.72
CA SER A 143 18.87 -3.79 -4.49
C SER A 143 19.39 -4.66 -3.33
N LYS A 144 20.65 -5.08 -3.43
CA LYS A 144 21.31 -5.72 -2.29
C LYS A 144 21.58 -4.68 -1.20
N GLU A 145 21.36 -5.02 0.07
CA GLU A 145 21.50 -4.07 1.17
C GLU A 145 22.90 -3.46 1.22
N GLU A 146 23.93 -4.26 1.02
CA GLU A 146 25.34 -3.84 1.04
C GLU A 146 25.71 -2.91 -0.12
N LYS A 147 24.96 -2.95 -1.22
CA LYS A 147 25.18 -2.08 -2.41
C LYS A 147 24.28 -0.85 -2.45
N SER A 148 23.26 -0.80 -1.59
CA SER A 148 22.31 0.30 -1.56
C SER A 148 22.91 1.49 -0.80
N PRO A 149 22.98 2.68 -1.42
CA PRO A 149 23.56 3.85 -0.77
C PRO A 149 22.68 4.32 0.38
N TRP A 150 23.32 4.84 1.42
CA TRP A 150 22.62 5.62 2.44
C TRP A 150 22.23 6.97 1.87
N LEU A 151 20.96 7.33 2.04
CA LEU A 151 20.41 8.64 1.74
C LEU A 151 20.26 9.39 3.06
N LEU A 152 20.93 10.53 3.17
CA LEU A 152 20.77 11.43 4.30
C LEU A 152 19.43 12.13 4.20
N VAL A 153 18.78 12.32 5.34
CA VAL A 153 17.51 13.03 5.44
C VAL A 153 17.80 14.43 5.94
N ASP A 154 17.56 15.41 5.07
CA ASP A 154 17.64 16.82 5.43
C ASP A 154 16.46 17.18 6.34
N SER A 155 16.71 18.05 7.32
CA SER A 155 15.68 18.54 8.25
C SER A 155 14.57 19.28 7.51
N GLU A 156 13.35 19.24 8.06
CA GLU A 156 12.18 19.95 7.50
C GLU A 156 11.76 19.48 6.11
N THR A 157 12.26 18.32 5.67
CA THR A 157 11.78 17.65 4.45
C THR A 157 10.66 16.68 4.78
N VAL A 158 9.89 16.29 3.77
CA VAL A 158 8.94 15.17 3.88
C VAL A 158 9.66 13.90 4.35
N GLY A 159 10.93 13.73 3.97
CA GLY A 159 11.77 12.63 4.44
C GLY A 159 12.00 12.66 5.95
N ASP A 160 12.19 13.83 6.55
CA ASP A 160 12.36 14.01 8.00
C ASP A 160 11.07 13.65 8.74
N PHE A 161 9.92 14.05 8.19
CA PHE A 161 8.61 13.66 8.76
C PHE A 161 8.35 12.15 8.67
N VAL A 162 8.61 11.54 7.50
CA VAL A 162 8.47 10.09 7.31
C VAL A 162 9.40 9.33 8.26
N LEU A 163 10.65 9.78 8.37
CA LEU A 163 11.62 9.20 9.29
C LEU A 163 11.17 9.34 10.74
N PHE A 164 10.71 10.52 11.15
CA PHE A 164 10.18 10.76 12.49
C PHE A 164 9.07 9.77 12.82
N PHE A 165 8.06 9.61 11.96
CA PHE A 165 6.97 8.67 12.21
C PHE A 165 7.46 7.22 12.33
N ILE A 166 8.36 6.79 11.44
CA ILE A 166 8.94 5.44 11.47
C ILE A 166 9.73 5.20 12.76
N CYS A 167 10.46 6.21 13.23
CA CYS A 167 11.35 6.11 14.39
C CYS A 167 10.62 6.28 15.74
N ASP A 168 9.54 7.06 15.77
CA ASP A 168 8.80 7.39 16.99
C ASP A 168 7.69 6.37 17.29
N GLN A 169 6.97 5.88 16.26
CA GLN A 169 5.83 4.97 16.44
C GLN A 169 6.21 3.48 16.63
N ASN A 170 7.49 3.15 16.79
CA ASN A 170 7.98 1.77 17.00
C ASN A 170 8.78 1.60 18.31
N ILE A 171 8.48 2.43 19.32
CA ILE A 171 8.76 2.19 20.74
C ILE A 171 7.44 1.90 21.46
#